data_AF-W7IJ60-F1
#
_entry.id   AF-W7IJ60-F1
#
_cell.length_a   1.000
_cell.length_b   1.000
_cell.length_c   1.000
_cell.angle_alpha   90.00
_cell.angle_beta   90.00
_cell.angle_gamma   90.00
#
_symmetry.space_group_name_H-M   'P 1'
#
loop_
_entity.id
_entity.type
_entity.pdbx_description
1 polymer ?
#
loop_
_entity_poly.entity_id
_entity_poly.type
_entity_poly.pdbx_seq_one_letter_code
_entity_poly.pdbx_strand_id
1 'polypeptide(L)' 'MAKVEHAHERTILTRHGRPVAAVVSIEDLRRLEVAEDEADLAAAQEALASAEARTSHRDVLAEFGAA' A
#
# COMPACT_ATOMS: atom_id res chain seq x y z
N MET A 1 13.38 25.67 4.16
CA MET A 1 12.69 24.60 3.39
C MET A 1 13.78 23.66 2.90
N ALA A 2 13.95 22.52 3.57
CA ALA A 2 15.13 21.66 3.42
C ALA A 2 15.00 20.71 2.23
N LYS A 3 16.13 20.55 1.56
CA LYS A 3 16.38 20.00 0.23
C LYS A 3 16.33 18.45 0.24
N VAL A 4 15.14 17.85 0.23
CA VAL A 4 14.96 16.39 0.04
C VAL A 4 14.76 16.03 -1.45
N GLU A 5 14.66 17.02 -2.32
CA GLU A 5 14.25 16.84 -3.72
C GLU A 5 15.19 15.96 -4.58
N HIS A 6 16.50 15.87 -4.29
CA HIS A 6 17.47 15.33 -5.27
C HIS A 6 18.51 14.31 -4.74
N ALA A 7 18.40 13.84 -3.48
CA ALA A 7 19.44 12.98 -2.89
C ALA A 7 19.00 11.53 -2.59
N HIS A 8 17.76 11.13 -2.92
CA HIS A 8 17.15 9.88 -2.44
C HIS A 8 17.29 9.69 -0.91
N GLU A 9 17.45 10.78 -0.16
CA GLU A 9 17.60 10.74 1.28
C GLU A 9 16.26 10.39 1.92
N ARG A 10 16.28 9.43 2.84
CA ARG A 10 15.11 8.96 3.58
C ARG A 10 15.33 9.23 5.06
N THR A 11 14.42 9.98 5.67
CA THR A 11 14.47 10.30 7.09
C THR A 11 13.38 9.56 7.83
N ILE A 12 13.74 8.81 8.88
CA ILE A 12 12.78 8.12 9.73
C ILE A 12 12.41 9.01 10.92
N LEU A 13 11.11 9.26 11.08
CA LEU A 13 10.56 9.95 12.24
C LEU A 13 10.26 8.92 13.32
N THR A 14 10.69 9.18 14.56
CA THR A 14 10.48 8.29 15.71
C THR A 14 9.66 8.95 16.81
N ARG A 15 8.86 8.16 17.53
CA ARG A 15 8.13 8.54 18.74
C ARG A 15 8.47 7.55 19.85
N HIS A 16 9.00 8.05 20.98
CA HIS A 16 9.52 7.23 22.09
C HIS A 16 10.50 6.14 21.62
N GLY A 17 11.37 6.48 20.66
CA GLY A 17 12.36 5.56 20.09
C GLY A 17 11.80 4.54 19.07
N ARG A 18 10.51 4.59 18.74
CA ARG A 18 9.89 3.72 17.73
C ARG A 18 9.66 4.46 16.42
N PRO A 19 10.00 3.91 15.25
CA PRO A 19 9.69 4.53 13.96
C PRO A 19 8.18 4.62 13.75
N VAL A 20 7.70 5.77 13.28
CA VAL A 20 6.26 6.03 13.06
C VAL A 20 5.96 6.60 11.67
N ALA A 21 6.94 7.19 11.00
CA ALA A 21 6.79 7.70 9.65
C ALA A 21 8.16 7.81 8.96
N ALA A 22 8.16 7.91 7.64
CA ALA A 22 9.33 8.21 6.84
C ALA A 22 9.04 9.40 5.91
N VAL A 23 10.01 10.30 5.77
CA VAL A 23 10.01 11.34 4.74
C VAL A 23 10.94 10.89 3.63
N VAL A 24 10.41 10.85 2.40
CA VAL A 24 11.12 10.44 1.18
C VAL A 24 10.93 11.52 0.11
N SER A 25 11.71 11.43 -0.98
CA SER A 25 11.47 12.29 -2.15
C SER A 25 10.14 11.91 -2.83
N ILE A 26 9.52 12.87 -3.51
CA ILE A 26 8.29 12.61 -4.27
C ILE A 26 8.55 11.60 -5.41
N GLU A 27 9.76 11.56 -5.97
CA GLU A 27 10.11 10.54 -6.97
C GLU A 27 10.11 9.13 -6.38
N ASP A 28 10.71 8.92 -5.21
CA ASP A 28 10.68 7.63 -4.52
C ASP A 28 9.25 7.23 -4.16
N LEU A 29 8.44 8.17 -3.67
CA LEU A 29 7.02 7.92 -3.37
C LEU A 29 6.27 7.41 -4.60
N ARG A 30 6.39 8.08 -5.74
CA ARG A 30 5.72 7.64 -6.98
C ARG A 30 6.17 6.26 -7.45
N ARG A 31 7.45 5.92 -7.27
CA ARG A 31 7.94 4.57 -7.61
C ARG A 31 7.35 3.50 -6.70
N LEU A 32 7.16 3.81 -5.42
CA LEU A 32 6.51 2.90 -4.48
C LEU A 32 5.03 2.70 -4.86
N GLU A 33 4.30 3.78 -5.14
CA GLU A 33 2.89 3.70 -5.56
C GLU A 33 2.71 2.84 -6.82
N VAL A 34 3.55 3.01 -7.84
CA VAL A 34 3.51 2.17 -9.06
C VAL A 34 3.79 0.70 -8.74
N ALA A 35 4.76 0.42 -7.87
CA ALA A 35 5.09 -0.95 -7.49
C ALA A 35 3.96 -1.61 -6.67
N GLU A 36 3.27 -0.84 -5.82
CA GLU A 36 2.08 -1.30 -5.09
C GLU A 36 0.93 -1.58 -6.05
N ASP A 37 0.63 -0.68 -6.99
CA ASP A 37 -0.41 -0.88 -8.01
C ASP A 37 -0.16 -2.14 -8.87
N GLU A 38 1.08 -2.37 -9.27
CA GLU A 38 1.48 -3.57 -10.03
C GLU A 38 1.29 -4.85 -9.21
N ALA A 39 1.66 -4.81 -7.92
CA ALA A 39 1.50 -5.96 -7.01
C ALA A 39 0.02 -6.26 -6.75
N ASP A 40 -0.81 -5.25 -6.51
CA ASP A 40 -2.25 -5.38 -6.32
C ASP A 40 -2.93 -5.94 -7.56
N LEU A 41 -2.54 -5.48 -8.75
CA LEU A 41 -3.06 -6.02 -10.02
C LEU A 41 -2.69 -7.50 -10.20
N ALA A 42 -1.45 -7.88 -9.90
CA ALA A 42 -1.00 -9.26 -9.96
C ALA A 42 -1.77 -10.15 -8.98
N ALA A 43 -1.96 -9.70 -7.73
CA ALA A 43 -2.73 -10.41 -6.71
C ALA A 43 -4.20 -10.60 -7.14
N ALA A 44 -4.82 -9.57 -7.74
CA ALA A 44 -6.18 -9.67 -8.25
C ALA A 44 -6.29 -10.68 -9.40
N GLN A 45 -5.32 -10.70 -10.31
CA GLN A 45 -5.27 -11.68 -11.41
C GLN A 45 -5.10 -13.11 -10.89
N GLU A 46 -4.24 -13.32 -9.89
CA GLU A 46 -4.05 -14.61 -9.23
C GLU A 46 -5.34 -15.09 -8.55
N ALA A 47 -6.02 -14.22 -7.81
CA ALA A 47 -7.29 -14.54 -7.17
C ALA A 47 -8.38 -14.92 -8.19
N LEU A 48 -8.41 -14.26 -9.36
CA LEU A 48 -9.32 -14.62 -10.44
C LEU A 48 -9.00 -16.00 -11.04
N ALA A 49 -7.71 -16.32 -11.18
CA ALA A 49 -7.25 -17.61 -11.71
C ALA A 49 -7.35 -18.76 -10.70
N SER A 50 -7.41 -18.48 -9.40
CA SER A 50 -7.54 -19.47 -8.33
C SER A 50 -8.87 -20.24 -8.43
N ALA A 51 -8.81 -21.52 -8.03
CA ALA A 51 -9.96 -22.40 -7.90
C ALA A 51 -10.62 -22.32 -6.50
N GLU A 52 -10.16 -21.40 -5.65
CA GLU A 52 -10.72 -21.17 -4.32
C GLU A 52 -12.21 -20.79 -4.34
N ALA A 53 -12.89 -21.11 -3.25
CA ALA A 53 -14.30 -20.78 -3.08
C ALA A 53 -14.49 -19.26 -3.04
N ARG A 54 -15.46 -18.76 -3.81
CA ARG A 54 -15.77 -17.33 -3.91
C ARG A 54 -16.97 -16.98 -3.04
N THR A 55 -16.90 -15.86 -2.34
CA THR A 55 -18.01 -15.29 -1.57
C THR A 55 -18.64 -14.15 -2.36
N SER A 56 -19.97 -14.04 -2.32
CA SER A 56 -20.67 -12.95 -3.02
C SER A 56 -20.46 -11.61 -2.28
N HIS A 57 -20.47 -10.50 -3.02
CA HIS A 57 -20.33 -9.17 -2.43
C HIS A 57 -21.39 -8.90 -1.35
N ARG A 58 -22.62 -9.40 -1.54
CA ARG A 58 -23.72 -9.25 -0.56
C ARG A 58 -23.41 -9.95 0.75
N ASP A 59 -22.83 -11.15 0.70
CA ASP A 59 -22.53 -11.92 1.90
C ASP A 59 -21.36 -11.29 2.66
N VAL A 60 -20.36 -10.73 1.95
CA VAL A 60 -19.28 -9.92 2.57
C VAL A 60 -19.86 -8.70 3.28
N LEU A 61 -20.75 -7.93 2.64
CA LEU A 61 -21.36 -6.75 3.28
C LEU A 61 -22.17 -7.11 4.53
N ALA A 62 -22.88 -8.25 4.49
CA ALA A 62 -23.63 -8.75 5.65
C ALA A 62 -22.72 -9.15 6.81
N GLU A 63 -21.55 -9.75 6.54
CA GLU A 63 -20.57 -10.14 7.55
C GLU A 63 -19.96 -8.92 8.27
N PHE A 64 -19.60 -7.87 7.53
CA PHE A 64 -18.95 -6.68 8.08
C PHE A 64 -19.91 -5.59 8.55
N GLY A 65 -21.24 -5.83 8.51
CA GLY A 65 -22.25 -4.90 8.99
C GLY A 65 -22.35 -3.62 8.16
N ALA A 66 -22.01 -3.69 6.88
CA ALA A 66 -21.98 -2.56 5.93
C ALA A 66 -23.18 -2.57 4.96
N ALA A 67 -24.28 -3.22 5.33
CA ALA A 67 -25.47 -3.44 4.51
C ALA A 67 -26.51 -2.31 4.62
#